data_AF-A0A396U707-F1
#
_entry.id   AF-A0A396U707-F1
#
_cell.length_a   1.000
_cell.length_b   1.000
_cell.length_c   1.000
_cell.angle_alpha   90.00
_cell.angle_beta   90.00
_cell.angle_gamma   90.00
#
_symmetry.space_group_name_H-M   'P 1'
#
loop_
_entity.id
_entity.type
_entity.pdbx_description
1 polymer ?
#
loop_
_entity_poly.entity_id
_entity_poly.type
_entity_poly.pdbx_seq_one_letter_code
_entity_poly.pdbx_strand_id
1 'polypeptide(L)'
;MVKVISCLLLITTLSVYIFSNAHAVSEDELSSEIASCYVAHKRSGTDFYNTGGADIYKKIISQLSGEQNVLTIINIAANKQRRQADQEGLKPNIHALKYCTKVEEKLLLLMAN
;
A
#
# COMPACT_ATOMS: atom_id res chain seq x y z
N MET A 1 -35.72 51.24 -21.11
CA MET A 1 -36.27 49.94 -21.60
C MET A 1 -35.79 49.80 -23.03
N VAL A 2 -34.97 48.85 -23.47
CA VAL A 2 -34.70 47.46 -23.10
C VAL A 2 -33.20 47.23 -23.36
N LYS A 3 -32.45 46.65 -22.41
CA LYS A 3 -31.08 46.16 -22.66
C LYS A 3 -31.14 44.66 -22.92
N VAL A 4 -31.31 44.29 -24.18
CA VAL A 4 -31.25 42.91 -24.65
C VAL A 4 -29.77 42.52 -24.77
N ILE A 5 -29.35 41.64 -23.87
CA ILE A 5 -28.59 40.42 -24.13
C ILE A 5 -27.64 40.50 -25.33
N SER A 6 -26.36 40.68 -25.03
CA SER A 6 -25.29 40.03 -25.78
C SER A 6 -24.22 39.61 -24.78
N CYS A 7 -24.60 38.65 -23.94
CA CYS A 7 -23.69 37.84 -23.12
C CYS A 7 -22.94 36.90 -24.07
N LEU A 8 -21.93 37.43 -24.76
CA LEU A 8 -20.96 36.60 -25.46
C LEU A 8 -19.59 36.89 -24.89
N LEU A 9 -18.98 35.81 -24.38
CA LEU A 9 -17.55 35.58 -24.19
C LEU A 9 -16.96 35.98 -22.84
N LEU A 10 -16.11 35.04 -22.40
CA LEU A 10 -15.19 35.05 -21.25
C LEU A 10 -15.90 34.64 -19.95
N ILE A 11 -15.74 33.43 -19.43
CA ILE A 11 -14.58 32.54 -19.45
C ILE A 11 -15.11 31.11 -19.39
N THR A 12 -14.70 30.34 -20.38
CA THR A 12 -14.52 28.89 -20.33
C THR A 12 -14.18 28.44 -18.92
N THR A 13 -15.17 27.91 -18.20
CA THR A 13 -14.91 27.06 -17.05
C THR A 13 -14.25 25.81 -17.62
N LEU A 14 -12.92 25.89 -17.74
CA LEU A 14 -12.05 24.74 -17.89
C LEU A 14 -12.36 23.90 -16.67
N SER A 15 -13.30 22.97 -16.84
CA SER A 15 -13.54 21.86 -15.95
C SER A 15 -12.26 21.05 -16.00
N VAL A 16 -11.25 21.52 -15.26
CA VAL A 16 -10.15 20.69 -14.81
C VAL A 16 -10.83 19.68 -13.91
N TYR A 17 -11.35 18.62 -14.53
CA TYR A 17 -11.45 17.33 -13.89
C TYR A 17 -10.03 17.06 -13.42
N ILE A 18 -9.75 17.45 -12.18
CA ILE A 18 -8.72 16.84 -11.39
C ILE A 18 -9.19 15.39 -11.30
N PHE A 19 -8.77 14.59 -12.28
CA PHE A 19 -8.64 13.17 -12.09
C PHE A 19 -7.63 13.05 -10.96
N SER A 20 -8.14 13.09 -9.73
CA SER A 20 -7.48 12.44 -8.62
C SER A 20 -7.41 10.99 -9.07
N ASN A 21 -6.29 10.64 -9.71
CA ASN A 21 -5.84 9.27 -9.87
C ASN A 21 -5.52 8.78 -8.45
N ALA A 22 -6.55 8.66 -7.60
CA ALA A 22 -6.54 7.68 -6.55
C ALA A 22 -6.48 6.36 -7.30
N HIS A 23 -5.26 5.93 -7.61
CA HIS A 23 -4.97 4.60 -8.11
C HIS A 23 -5.66 3.68 -7.11
N ALA A 24 -6.78 3.08 -7.50
CA ALA A 24 -7.46 2.11 -6.66
C ALA A 24 -6.43 1.01 -6.43
N VAL A 25 -5.90 0.92 -5.21
CA VAL A 25 -4.91 -0.08 -4.85
C VAL A 25 -5.60 -1.43 -5.03
N SER A 26 -5.09 -2.26 -5.93
CA SER A 26 -5.67 -3.59 -6.14
C SER A 26 -5.40 -4.45 -4.91
N GLU A 27 -6.27 -5.43 -4.65
CA GLU A 27 -6.10 -6.39 -3.55
C GLU A 27 -4.73 -7.12 -3.66
N ASP A 28 -4.27 -7.38 -4.88
CA ASP A 28 -2.95 -7.97 -5.16
C ASP A 28 -1.79 -7.04 -4.77
N GLU A 29 -1.89 -5.75 -5.10
CA GLU A 29 -0.88 -4.76 -4.73
C GLU A 29 -0.82 -4.62 -3.21
N LEU A 30 -1.97 -4.54 -2.56
CA LEU A 30 -2.08 -4.44 -1.10
C LEU A 30 -1.54 -5.68 -0.39
N SER A 31 -1.92 -6.89 -0.84
CA SER A 31 -1.40 -8.15 -0.30
C SER A 31 0.13 -8.24 -0.41
N SER A 32 0.70 -7.76 -1.53
CA SER A 32 2.15 -7.72 -1.75
C SER A 32 2.85 -6.76 -0.78
N GLU A 33 2.26 -5.59 -0.53
CA GLU A 33 2.78 -4.62 0.44
C GLU A 33 2.69 -5.14 1.88
N ILE A 34 1.57 -5.75 2.28
CA ILE A 34 1.38 -6.37 3.60
C ILE A 34 2.36 -7.52 3.81
N ALA A 35 2.54 -8.37 2.80
CA ALA A 35 3.52 -9.46 2.85
C ALA A 35 4.96 -8.93 3.01
N SER A 36 5.28 -7.81 2.36
CA SER A 36 6.58 -7.14 2.54
C SER A 36 6.77 -6.67 3.98
N CYS A 37 5.73 -6.15 4.64
CA CYS A 37 5.79 -5.76 6.05
C CYS A 37 6.03 -6.95 6.97
N TYR A 38 5.26 -8.03 6.79
CA TYR A 38 5.46 -9.28 7.53
C TYR A 38 6.89 -9.80 7.43
N VAL A 39 7.43 -9.87 6.21
CA VAL A 39 8.80 -10.33 5.97
C VAL A 39 9.83 -9.41 6.64
N ALA A 40 9.59 -8.10 6.64
CA ALA A 40 10.52 -7.15 7.24
C ALA A 40 10.54 -7.30 8.78
N HIS A 41 9.38 -7.41 9.42
CA HIS A 41 9.25 -7.74 10.84
C HIS A 41 9.95 -9.06 11.20
N LYS A 42 9.77 -10.09 10.37
CA LYS A 42 10.44 -11.40 10.51
C LYS A 42 11.96 -11.28 10.44
N ARG A 43 12.48 -10.55 9.47
CA ARG A 43 13.94 -10.40 9.24
C ARG A 43 14.62 -9.57 10.32
N SER A 44 13.96 -8.51 10.78
CA SER A 44 14.48 -7.65 11.84
C SER A 44 14.29 -8.24 13.24
N GLY A 45 13.59 -9.38 13.36
CA GLY A 45 13.33 -10.01 14.66
C GLY A 45 12.62 -9.06 15.63
N THR A 46 11.71 -8.24 15.13
CA THR A 46 10.99 -7.26 15.96
C THR A 46 10.14 -7.97 17.02
N ASP A 47 9.90 -7.33 18.17
CA ASP A 47 9.02 -7.88 19.21
C ASP A 47 7.62 -8.21 18.66
N PHE A 48 7.10 -7.39 17.75
CA PHE A 48 5.83 -7.65 17.06
C PHE A 48 5.82 -8.98 16.29
N TYR A 49 6.96 -9.39 15.73
CA TYR A 49 7.11 -10.72 15.12
C TYR A 49 7.30 -11.81 16.17
N ASN A 50 8.23 -11.61 17.11
CA ASN A 50 8.64 -12.63 18.08
C ASN A 50 7.51 -13.01 19.05
N THR A 51 6.59 -12.08 19.33
CA THR A 51 5.39 -12.30 20.14
C THR A 51 4.19 -12.85 19.35
N GLY A 52 4.34 -13.03 18.03
CA GLY A 52 3.28 -13.54 17.15
C GLY A 52 2.30 -12.47 16.62
N GLY A 53 2.45 -11.21 17.00
CA GLY A 53 1.58 -10.11 16.53
C GLY A 53 1.54 -9.96 15.01
N ALA A 54 2.67 -10.16 14.33
CA ALA A 54 2.77 -10.08 12.87
C ALA A 54 1.93 -11.12 12.11
N ASP A 55 1.40 -12.16 12.76
CA ASP A 55 0.51 -13.13 12.12
C ASP A 55 -0.82 -12.51 11.64
N ILE A 56 -1.19 -11.34 12.16
CA ILE A 56 -2.33 -10.58 11.64
C ILE A 56 -2.19 -10.29 10.13
N TYR A 57 -0.97 -10.07 9.64
CA TYR A 57 -0.73 -9.82 8.22
C TYR A 57 -1.05 -11.03 7.36
N LYS A 58 -0.82 -12.26 7.85
CA LYS A 58 -1.23 -13.48 7.13
C LYS A 58 -2.74 -13.55 6.98
N LYS A 59 -3.48 -13.17 8.04
CA LYS A 59 -4.95 -13.15 8.02
C LYS A 59 -5.46 -12.14 6.99
N ILE A 60 -4.87 -10.95 6.95
CA ILE A 60 -5.29 -9.91 6.00
C ILE A 60 -4.97 -10.34 4.56
N ILE A 61 -3.78 -10.89 4.28
CA ILE A 61 -3.45 -11.44 2.95
C ILE A 61 -4.45 -12.54 2.56
N SER A 62 -4.85 -13.39 3.51
CA SER A 62 -5.85 -14.43 3.27
C SER A 62 -7.21 -13.85 2.90
N GLN A 63 -7.61 -12.73 3.50
CA GLN A 63 -8.88 -12.05 3.18
C GLN A 63 -8.84 -11.39 1.80
N LEU A 64 -7.71 -10.83 1.42
CA LEU A 64 -7.52 -10.11 0.16
C LEU A 64 -7.27 -11.03 -1.04
N SER A 65 -6.56 -12.14 -0.84
CA SER A 65 -6.07 -12.96 -1.96
C SER A 65 -6.38 -14.45 -1.81
N GLY A 66 -7.07 -14.87 -0.75
CA GLY A 66 -7.37 -16.28 -0.46
C GLY A 66 -6.25 -16.99 0.32
N GLU A 67 -6.64 -17.90 1.21
CA GLU A 67 -5.74 -18.61 2.14
C GLU A 67 -4.64 -19.40 1.41
N GLN A 68 -4.98 -20.02 0.28
CA GLN A 68 -4.06 -20.80 -0.55
C GLN A 68 -2.90 -19.96 -1.11
N ASN A 69 -3.07 -18.65 -1.20
CA ASN A 69 -2.08 -17.75 -1.81
C ASN A 69 -1.14 -17.10 -0.79
N VAL A 70 -1.45 -17.18 0.52
CA VAL A 70 -0.69 -16.49 1.59
C VAL A 70 0.79 -16.82 1.56
N LEU A 71 1.14 -18.12 1.53
CA LEU A 71 2.54 -18.56 1.52
C LEU A 71 3.27 -18.10 0.25
N THR A 72 2.61 -18.18 -0.90
CA THR A 72 3.17 -17.76 -2.20
C THR A 72 3.52 -16.28 -2.17
N ILE A 73 2.59 -15.43 -1.73
CA ILE A 73 2.77 -13.97 -1.67
C ILE A 73 3.89 -13.60 -0.69
N ILE A 74 3.94 -14.23 0.50
CA ILE A 74 5.02 -14.04 1.48
C ILE A 74 6.38 -14.45 0.90
N ASN A 75 6.45 -15.57 0.17
CA ASN A 75 7.69 -16.04 -0.44
C ASN A 75 8.17 -15.09 -1.55
N ILE A 76 7.26 -14.55 -2.36
CA ILE A 76 7.57 -13.53 -3.37
C ILE A 76 8.16 -12.29 -2.69
N ALA A 77 7.53 -11.79 -1.63
CA ALA A 77 8.00 -10.64 -0.87
C ALA A 77 9.39 -10.88 -0.25
N ALA A 78 9.62 -12.06 0.33
CA ALA A 78 10.92 -12.46 0.87
C ALA A 78 12.02 -12.47 -0.19
N ASN A 79 11.74 -13.04 -1.36
CA ASN A 79 12.70 -13.05 -2.46
C ASN A 79 13.01 -11.64 -2.96
N LYS A 80 11.99 -10.77 -3.08
CA LYS A 80 12.16 -9.36 -3.47
C LYS A 80 13.06 -8.61 -2.50
N GLN A 81 12.78 -8.70 -1.20
CA GLN A 81 13.61 -8.02 -0.19
C GLN A 81 15.03 -8.58 -0.12
N ARG A 82 15.25 -9.87 -0.42
CA ARG A 82 16.62 -10.42 -0.47
C ARG A 82 17.42 -9.74 -1.57
N ARG A 83 16.85 -9.71 -2.78
CA ARG A 83 17.46 -9.06 -3.95
C ARG A 83 17.71 -7.56 -3.73
N GLN A 84 16.83 -6.87 -3.01
CA GLN A 84 16.99 -5.44 -2.71
C GLN A 84 18.08 -5.19 -1.65
N ALA A 85 18.16 -6.02 -0.60
CA ALA A 85 19.21 -5.89 0.42
C ALA A 85 20.61 -6.09 -0.17
N ASP A 86 20.76 -7.03 -1.12
CA ASP A 86 22.01 -7.28 -1.83
C ASP A 86 22.47 -6.08 -2.69
N GLN A 87 21.53 -5.22 -3.10
CA GLN A 87 21.80 -4.04 -3.93
C GLN A 87 22.03 -2.75 -3.13
N GLU A 88 21.36 -2.58 -1.99
CA GLU A 88 21.39 -1.31 -1.24
C GLU A 88 22.38 -1.30 -0.05
N GLY A 89 22.96 -2.44 0.34
CA GLY A 89 23.93 -2.51 1.46
C GLY A 89 23.35 -2.07 2.82
N LEU A 90 22.02 -1.96 2.92
CA LEU A 90 21.31 -1.45 4.09
C LEU A 90 21.22 -2.50 5.20
N LYS A 91 21.44 -2.06 6.45
CA LYS A 91 21.24 -2.90 7.63
C LYS A 91 19.75 -3.29 7.74
N PRO A 92 19.42 -4.56 8.05
CA PRO A 92 18.05 -5.08 8.08
C PRO A 92 17.04 -4.24 8.86
N ASN A 93 17.47 -3.62 9.97
CA ASN A 93 16.61 -2.84 10.86
C ASN A 93 16.11 -1.52 10.25
N ILE A 94 16.85 -0.93 9.31
CA ILE A 94 16.40 0.29 8.60
C ILE A 94 15.35 -0.06 7.54
N HIS A 95 15.39 -1.29 7.01
CA HIS A 95 14.42 -1.77 6.03
C HIS A 95 13.03 -2.02 6.63
N ALA A 96 12.94 -2.55 7.85
CA ALA A 96 11.65 -2.86 8.48
C ALA A 96 10.76 -1.63 8.72
N LEU A 97 11.34 -0.51 9.14
CA LEU A 97 10.60 0.74 9.36
C LEU A 97 10.06 1.33 8.04
N LYS A 98 10.79 1.16 6.93
CA LYS A 98 10.44 1.73 5.61
C LYS A 98 9.24 1.05 4.95
N TYR A 99 9.02 -0.25 5.20
CA TYR A 99 7.92 -0.98 4.58
C TYR A 99 6.59 -0.82 5.33
N CYS A 100 6.61 -0.74 6.67
CA CYS A 100 5.38 -0.90 7.47
C CYS A 100 4.55 0.38 7.63
N THR A 101 5.18 1.56 7.65
CA THR A 101 4.47 2.83 7.88
C THR A 101 3.42 3.14 6.82
N LYS A 102 3.73 2.92 5.53
CA LYS A 102 2.77 3.16 4.43
C LYS A 102 1.64 2.13 4.38
N VAL A 103 1.89 0.93 4.89
CA VAL A 103 0.89 -0.15 4.90
C VAL A 103 -0.11 0.04 6.03
N GLU A 104 0.34 0.51 7.19
CA GLU A 104 -0.54 0.89 8.30
C GLU A 104 -1.50 2.02 7.90
N GLU A 105 -1.03 3.04 7.17
CA GLU A 105 -1.89 4.11 6.65
C GLU A 105 -2.94 3.59 5.65
N LYS A 106 -2.57 2.68 4.74
CA LYS A 106 -3.49 2.09 3.76
C LYS A 106 -4.50 1.11 4.40
N LEU A 107 -4.07 0.35 5.40
CA LEU A 107 -4.95 -0.56 6.16
C LEU A 107 -6.04 0.20 6.93
N LEU A 108 -5.69 1.34 7.54
CA LEU A 108 -6.64 2.19 8.25
C LEU A 108 -7.75 2.73 7.33
N LEU A 109 -7.44 3.03 6.07
CA LEU A 109 -8.42 3.52 5.09
C LEU A 109 -9.42 2.45 4.64
N LEU A 110 -9.05 1.17 4.67
CA LEU A 110 -9.91 0.05 4.25
C LEU A 110 -10.77 -0.50 5.39
N MET A 111 -10.38 -0.31 6.65
CA MET A 111 -11.13 -0.75 7.83
C MET A 111 -12.11 0.31 8.38
N ALA A 112 -12.08 1.52 7.83
CA ALA A 112 -12.95 2.64 8.23
C ALA A 112 -14.24 2.76 7.40
N ASN A 113 -14.43 1.89 6.40
CA ASN A 113 -15.65 1.73 5.59
C ASN A 113 -16.31 0.39 5.90
#